data_AF-A0A5C2S9T6-F1
#
_entry.id   AF-A0A5C2S9T6-F1
#
_cell.length_a   1.000
_cell.length_b   1.000
_cell.length_c   1.000
_cell.angle_alpha   90.00
_cell.angle_beta   90.00
_cell.angle_gamma   90.00
#
_symmetry.space_group_name_H-M   'P 1'
#
loop_
_entity.id
_entity.type
_entity.pdbx_description
1 polymer ?
#
loop_
_entity_poly.entity_id
_entity_poly.type
_entity_poly.pdbx_seq_one_letter_code
_entity_poly.pdbx_strand_id
1 'polypeptide(L)'
;MSSNTRRHNNIHPDSPLAMMEASMQSGIDSIQQDLDRSKKEEQMILGKCSYCGKQGGDSVKNCSRCKAARYCDQTCQLADFKARHKRECGHFTHPPTTSVFLTEPAANERYAKDPVFASGHEDSVGCWVSIGGQIDCNLDSLAGAITDPASSEFRDRQERIATGPNHGRDMIRRHKAAARSLLSLRVLVQNRRKDKEPILVFGSRMQVVSYGQMTGAMARGVSLNDNSTTFVHDRTMHMAVGVAKDPWDKVPRLQVTYVNGQEVPSNKASIPTSIKDAPEGIVALKMGEYAIFRVQFRVGDGDTISKDWEALACLETIVIPYAIWDGTSSPATLASSLPQADTQPSSGPGRALHARFDQAVVKTHYAEYVEHGEEAYIRAHFGDARADMTSGAEKMMEMMGEMLLGSVAQAGNTGVLVQRLRDMGMNDIAEKIAARGR
;
A
#
# COMPACT_ATOMS: atom_id res chain seq x y z
N MET A 1 24.31 35.17 -41.28
CA MET A 1 24.27 34.94 -39.82
C MET A 1 23.17 35.81 -39.25
N SER A 2 21.95 35.27 -39.10
CA SER A 2 20.81 36.02 -38.54
C SER A 2 20.43 35.37 -37.22
N SER A 3 20.80 36.02 -36.12
CA SER A 3 20.48 35.57 -34.77
C SER A 3 19.00 35.81 -34.50
N ASN A 4 18.23 34.74 -34.40
CA ASN A 4 16.81 34.80 -34.06
C ASN A 4 16.68 34.89 -32.52
N THR A 5 16.77 36.12 -32.00
CA THR A 5 16.54 36.42 -30.59
C THR A 5 15.06 36.24 -30.26
N ARG A 6 14.71 35.09 -29.68
CA ARG A 6 13.38 34.84 -29.12
C ARG A 6 13.12 35.83 -27.99
N ARG A 7 12.34 36.89 -28.26
CA ARG A 7 11.75 37.75 -27.23
C ARG A 7 10.88 36.88 -26.33
N HIS A 8 11.35 36.60 -25.11
CA HIS A 8 10.52 36.07 -24.04
C HIS A 8 9.60 37.22 -23.59
N ASN A 9 8.31 37.11 -23.89
CA ASN A 9 7.30 37.97 -23.30
C ASN A 9 7.19 37.57 -21.82
N ASN A 10 7.62 38.46 -20.92
CA ASN A 10 7.34 38.35 -19.49
C ASN A 10 5.84 38.55 -19.28
N ILE A 11 5.09 37.45 -19.24
CA ILE A 11 3.70 37.45 -18.81
C ILE A 11 3.75 37.51 -17.28
N HIS A 12 3.48 38.68 -16.71
CA HIS A 12 3.15 38.77 -15.30
C HIS A 12 1.78 38.11 -15.12
N PRO A 13 1.62 37.09 -14.26
CA PRO A 13 0.32 36.51 -13.98
C PRO A 13 -0.57 37.55 -13.30
N ASP A 14 -1.66 37.94 -13.97
CA ASP A 14 -2.56 39.02 -13.54
C ASP A 14 -3.43 38.67 -12.32
N SER A 15 -3.33 37.44 -11.78
CA SER A 15 -4.08 37.04 -10.58
C SER A 15 -3.33 36.01 -9.70
N PRO A 16 -3.62 35.97 -8.39
CA PRO A 16 -3.11 34.92 -7.49
C PRO A 16 -3.43 33.50 -7.97
N LEU A 17 -4.57 33.29 -8.63
CA LEU A 17 -4.96 31.99 -9.18
C LEU A 17 -4.04 31.58 -10.34
N ALA A 18 -3.66 32.52 -11.22
CA ALA A 18 -2.73 32.25 -12.31
C ALA A 18 -1.31 31.95 -11.82
N MET A 19 -0.84 32.63 -10.76
CA MET A 19 0.43 32.30 -10.11
C MET A 19 0.42 30.87 -9.56
N MET A 20 -0.70 30.47 -8.97
CA MET A 20 -0.90 29.14 -8.42
C MET A 20 -0.93 28.05 -9.49
N GLU A 21 -1.70 28.24 -10.56
CA GLU A 21 -1.75 27.31 -11.69
C GLU A 21 -0.36 27.10 -12.30
N ALA A 22 0.42 28.18 -12.45
CA ALA A 22 1.79 28.09 -12.94
C ALA A 22 2.70 27.30 -11.99
N SER A 23 2.58 27.52 -10.68
CA SER A 23 3.36 26.77 -9.67
C SER A 23 2.99 25.28 -9.65
N MET A 24 1.69 24.95 -9.74
CA MET A 24 1.22 23.57 -9.82
C MET A 24 1.69 22.88 -11.10
N GLN A 25 1.62 23.57 -12.24
CA GLN A 25 2.08 23.03 -13.52
C GLN A 25 3.59 22.74 -13.48
N SER A 26 4.39 23.66 -12.91
CA SER A 26 5.83 23.42 -12.73
C SER A 26 6.11 22.23 -11.82
N GLY A 27 5.32 22.04 -10.76
CA GLY A 27 5.41 20.86 -9.89
C GLY A 27 5.09 19.56 -10.63
N ILE A 28 4.01 19.56 -11.43
CA ILE A 28 3.60 18.41 -12.26
C ILE A 28 4.69 18.05 -13.27
N ASP A 29 5.24 19.05 -13.96
CA ASP A 29 6.30 18.84 -14.96
C ASP A 29 7.55 18.25 -14.31
N SER A 30 7.94 18.72 -13.13
CA SER A 30 9.06 18.16 -12.37
C SER A 30 8.80 16.71 -11.96
N ILE A 31 7.60 16.40 -11.45
CA ILE A 31 7.22 15.03 -11.08
C ILE A 31 7.26 14.11 -12.30
N GLN A 32 6.78 14.57 -13.46
CA GLN A 32 6.81 13.79 -14.69
C GLN A 32 8.25 13.49 -15.14
N GLN A 33 9.14 14.48 -15.05
CA GLN A 33 10.57 14.28 -15.34
C GLN A 33 11.22 13.27 -14.40
N ASP A 34 10.90 13.34 -13.11
CA ASP A 34 11.40 12.39 -12.11
C ASP A 34 10.90 10.98 -12.37
N LEU A 35 9.63 10.82 -12.75
CA LEU A 35 9.05 9.53 -13.15
C LEU A 35 9.75 8.96 -14.39
N ASP A 36 10.02 9.79 -15.40
CA ASP A 36 10.69 9.35 -16.62
C ASP A 36 12.17 9.02 -16.39
N ARG A 37 12.85 9.73 -15.48
CA ARG A 37 14.19 9.39 -15.01
C ARG A 37 14.19 8.04 -14.26
N SER A 38 13.28 7.87 -13.31
CA SER A 38 13.12 6.64 -12.53
C SER A 38 12.86 5.44 -13.45
N LYS A 39 11.98 5.56 -14.44
CA LYS A 39 11.75 4.50 -15.45
C LYS A 39 13.01 4.11 -16.22
N LYS A 40 13.85 5.08 -16.60
CA LYS A 40 15.11 4.80 -17.30
C LYS A 40 16.11 4.09 -16.39
N GLU A 41 16.25 4.53 -15.15
CA GLU A 41 17.11 3.90 -14.16
C GLU A 41 16.66 2.49 -13.82
N GLU A 42 15.36 2.31 -13.69
CA GLU A 42 14.74 1.01 -13.53
C GLU A 42 15.08 0.11 -14.73
N GLN A 43 14.87 0.54 -15.97
CA GLN A 43 15.28 -0.22 -17.16
C GLN A 43 16.78 -0.58 -17.13
N MET A 44 17.63 0.33 -16.65
CA MET A 44 19.06 0.06 -16.49
C MET A 44 19.35 -1.00 -15.43
N ILE A 45 18.69 -0.95 -14.27
CA ILE A 45 18.79 -1.99 -13.22
C ILE A 45 18.27 -3.32 -13.78
N LEU A 46 17.14 -3.28 -14.48
CA LEU A 46 16.49 -4.48 -14.98
C LEU A 46 17.32 -5.18 -16.08
N GLY A 47 18.15 -4.45 -16.82
CA GLY A 47 19.00 -4.98 -17.90
C GLY A 47 20.37 -5.52 -17.48
N LYS A 48 20.72 -5.53 -16.19
CA LYS A 48 22.06 -5.98 -15.72
C LYS A 48 22.11 -7.48 -15.44
N CYS A 49 23.18 -8.12 -15.91
CA CYS A 49 23.48 -9.51 -15.56
C CYS A 49 23.96 -9.59 -14.10
N SER A 50 23.29 -10.40 -13.27
CA SER A 50 23.62 -10.63 -11.86
C SER A 50 25.01 -11.26 -11.67
N TYR A 51 25.56 -11.94 -12.68
CA TYR A 51 26.90 -12.53 -12.59
C TYR A 51 28.01 -11.58 -13.02
N CYS A 52 28.00 -11.15 -14.30
CA CYS A 52 29.10 -10.41 -14.89
C CYS A 52 28.92 -8.88 -14.85
N GLY A 53 27.78 -8.38 -14.36
CA GLY A 53 27.46 -6.96 -14.26
C GLY A 53 27.21 -6.23 -15.58
N LYS A 54 27.46 -6.88 -16.72
CA LYS A 54 27.26 -6.30 -18.06
C LYS A 54 25.77 -6.06 -18.32
N GLN A 55 25.49 -4.99 -19.05
CA GLN A 55 24.16 -4.69 -19.55
C GLN A 55 23.86 -5.60 -20.74
N GLY A 56 22.90 -6.51 -20.57
CA GLY A 56 22.61 -7.57 -21.54
C GLY A 56 21.65 -7.18 -22.66
N GLY A 57 21.35 -5.88 -22.81
CA GLY A 57 20.28 -5.39 -23.69
C GLY A 57 18.93 -6.06 -23.39
N ASP A 58 18.09 -6.20 -24.41
CA ASP A 58 16.74 -6.77 -24.29
C ASP A 58 16.72 -8.30 -24.06
N SER A 59 17.88 -8.95 -24.02
CA SER A 59 18.00 -10.42 -24.10
C SER A 59 18.28 -11.12 -22.76
N VAL A 60 18.29 -10.39 -21.64
CA VAL A 60 18.57 -11.00 -20.33
C VAL A 60 17.47 -11.96 -19.92
N LYS A 61 17.85 -13.19 -19.54
CA LYS A 61 16.93 -14.21 -19.06
C LYS A 61 16.86 -14.19 -17.54
N ASN A 62 15.65 -14.17 -17.01
CA ASN A 62 15.42 -14.26 -15.57
C ASN A 62 15.56 -15.71 -15.11
N CYS A 63 16.09 -15.93 -13.90
CA CYS A 63 16.00 -17.22 -13.23
C CYS A 63 14.53 -17.67 -13.17
N SER A 64 14.23 -18.85 -13.70
CA SER A 64 12.85 -19.34 -13.82
C SER A 64 12.15 -19.52 -12.48
N ARG A 65 12.90 -19.73 -11.40
CA ARG A 65 12.39 -19.99 -10.05
C ARG A 65 12.18 -18.73 -9.22
N CYS A 66 13.16 -17.84 -9.12
CA CYS A 66 13.02 -16.64 -8.28
C CYS A 66 12.58 -15.40 -9.05
N LYS A 67 12.79 -15.35 -10.37
CA LYS A 67 12.60 -14.16 -11.22
C LYS A 67 13.39 -12.92 -10.75
N ALA A 68 14.28 -13.07 -9.78
CA ALA A 68 15.11 -12.01 -9.22
C ALA A 68 16.43 -11.85 -10.00
N ALA A 69 17.19 -12.94 -10.10
CA ALA A 69 18.47 -12.93 -10.80
C ALA A 69 18.27 -12.96 -12.33
N ARG A 70 19.14 -12.25 -13.04
CA ARG A 70 19.11 -12.10 -14.49
C ARG A 70 20.47 -12.41 -15.11
N TYR A 71 20.46 -13.02 -16.28
CA TYR A 71 21.69 -13.48 -16.91
C TYR A 71 21.68 -13.18 -18.41
N CYS A 72 22.82 -12.75 -18.94
CA CYS A 72 22.98 -12.60 -20.39
C CYS A 72 22.89 -13.96 -21.11
N ASP A 73 23.35 -15.02 -20.47
CA ASP A 73 23.35 -16.37 -21.02
C ASP A 73 23.35 -17.45 -19.92
N GLN A 74 23.26 -18.71 -20.35
CA GLN A 74 23.29 -19.87 -19.47
C GLN A 74 24.64 -20.04 -18.77
N THR A 75 25.75 -19.60 -19.36
CA THR A 75 27.08 -19.71 -18.76
C THR A 75 27.17 -18.86 -17.50
N CYS A 76 26.73 -17.60 -17.58
CA CYS A 76 26.63 -16.70 -16.44
C CYS A 76 25.67 -17.24 -15.37
N GLN A 77 24.52 -17.80 -15.78
CA GLN A 77 23.58 -18.42 -14.86
C GLN A 77 24.20 -19.58 -14.08
N LEU A 78 24.88 -20.50 -14.78
CA LEU A 78 25.49 -21.68 -14.15
C LEU A 78 26.64 -21.29 -13.23
N ALA A 79 27.45 -20.31 -13.63
CA ALA A 79 28.55 -19.79 -12.81
C ALA A 79 28.02 -19.15 -11.53
N ASP A 80 27.01 -18.29 -11.63
CA ASP A 80 26.40 -17.63 -10.48
C ASP A 80 25.66 -18.60 -9.56
N PHE A 81 24.97 -19.59 -10.13
CA PHE A 81 24.29 -20.64 -9.38
C PHE A 81 25.25 -21.43 -8.50
N LYS A 82 26.43 -21.75 -9.01
CA LYS A 82 27.49 -22.43 -8.23
C LYS A 82 28.11 -21.50 -7.19
N ALA A 83 28.33 -20.23 -7.53
CA ALA A 83 29.00 -19.28 -6.66
C ALA A 83 28.15 -18.87 -5.44
N ARG A 84 26.87 -18.49 -5.65
CA ARG A 84 26.01 -17.96 -4.58
C ARG A 84 24.51 -18.13 -4.80
N HIS A 85 24.05 -18.06 -6.05
CA HIS A 85 22.62 -17.91 -6.34
C HIS A 85 21.78 -19.12 -5.89
N LYS A 86 22.34 -20.33 -5.85
CA LYS A 86 21.62 -21.52 -5.32
C LYS A 86 21.09 -21.28 -3.90
N ARG A 87 21.89 -20.65 -3.04
CA ARG A 87 21.52 -20.34 -1.65
C ARG A 87 20.50 -19.19 -1.63
N GLU A 88 20.82 -18.06 -2.28
CA GLU A 88 19.95 -16.87 -2.30
C GLU A 88 18.56 -17.15 -2.88
N CYS A 89 18.50 -17.95 -3.95
CA CYS A 89 17.25 -18.38 -4.58
C CYS A 89 16.38 -19.21 -3.61
N GLY A 90 17.01 -20.10 -2.84
CA GLY A 90 16.34 -20.96 -1.85
C GLY A 90 15.91 -20.23 -0.58
N HIS A 91 16.65 -19.21 -0.16
CA HIS A 91 16.42 -18.42 1.06
C HIS A 91 15.58 -17.15 0.85
N PHE A 92 15.03 -16.95 -0.36
CA PHE A 92 14.19 -15.78 -0.64
C PHE A 92 14.90 -14.44 -0.34
N THR A 93 16.22 -14.38 -0.56
CA THR A 93 17.01 -13.18 -0.26
C THR A 93 16.54 -11.95 -1.01
N HIS A 94 16.13 -12.13 -2.28
CA HIS A 94 15.63 -11.05 -3.12
C HIS A 94 14.22 -11.36 -3.63
N PRO A 95 13.29 -10.38 -3.66
CA PRO A 95 12.02 -10.52 -4.34
C PRO A 95 12.21 -10.62 -5.86
N PRO A 96 11.17 -11.02 -6.62
CA PRO A 96 11.16 -10.89 -8.07
C PRO A 96 11.53 -9.48 -8.51
N THR A 97 12.44 -9.36 -9.47
CA THR A 97 12.89 -8.03 -9.94
C THR A 97 11.85 -7.48 -10.90
N THR A 98 11.08 -6.50 -10.43
CA THR A 98 9.95 -5.93 -11.17
C THR A 98 9.82 -4.43 -10.90
N SER A 99 9.36 -3.70 -11.90
CA SER A 99 9.13 -2.24 -11.86
C SER A 99 8.17 -1.78 -10.76
N VAL A 100 7.29 -2.70 -10.36
CA VAL A 100 6.17 -2.43 -9.47
C VAL A 100 6.48 -2.76 -8.01
N PHE A 101 7.67 -3.30 -7.69
CA PHE A 101 8.08 -3.65 -6.33
C PHE A 101 9.60 -3.49 -6.19
N LEU A 102 10.05 -2.24 -6.16
CA LEU A 102 11.47 -1.88 -6.19
C LEU A 102 11.99 -1.69 -4.76
N THR A 103 12.68 -2.72 -4.27
CA THR A 103 13.19 -2.77 -2.90
C THR A 103 14.59 -2.19 -2.74
N GLU A 104 15.24 -1.86 -3.85
CA GLU A 104 16.54 -1.18 -3.86
C GLU A 104 16.32 0.29 -4.26
N PRO A 105 17.00 1.25 -3.59
CA PRO A 105 16.98 2.65 -4.00
C PRO A 105 17.48 2.82 -5.43
N ALA A 106 16.88 3.75 -6.18
CA ALA A 106 17.38 4.12 -7.48
C ALA A 106 18.74 4.86 -7.36
N ALA A 107 19.41 5.10 -8.48
CA ALA A 107 20.71 5.77 -8.42
C ALA A 107 20.49 7.20 -7.92
N ASN A 108 21.19 7.57 -6.84
CA ASN A 108 21.07 8.87 -6.15
C ASN A 108 19.85 9.03 -5.21
N GLU A 109 19.02 7.99 -5.03
CA GLU A 109 17.96 8.00 -4.01
C GLU A 109 18.49 7.40 -2.69
N ARG A 110 18.08 7.97 -1.56
CA ARG A 110 18.45 7.47 -0.22
C ARG A 110 17.59 6.28 0.20
N TYR A 111 16.35 6.21 -0.28
CA TYR A 111 15.36 5.24 0.15
C TYR A 111 14.81 4.47 -1.04
N ALA A 112 14.50 3.20 -0.81
CA ALA A 112 13.78 2.39 -1.78
C ALA A 112 12.34 2.88 -1.91
N LYS A 113 11.79 2.80 -3.13
CA LYS A 113 10.38 3.10 -3.38
C LYS A 113 9.45 2.15 -2.63
N ASP A 114 9.83 0.88 -2.56
CA ASP A 114 9.09 -0.17 -1.85
C ASP A 114 9.99 -0.77 -0.75
N PRO A 115 10.21 -0.07 0.38
CA PRO A 115 11.01 -0.59 1.49
C PRO A 115 10.39 -1.88 2.02
N VAL A 116 11.21 -2.90 2.28
CA VAL A 116 10.72 -4.17 2.82
C VAL A 116 10.72 -4.09 4.35
N PHE A 117 9.54 -4.04 4.94
CA PHE A 117 9.37 -4.03 6.40
C PHE A 117 9.17 -5.42 6.98
N ALA A 118 8.69 -6.39 6.19
CA ALA A 118 8.63 -7.78 6.62
C ALA A 118 8.93 -8.71 5.45
N SER A 119 9.55 -9.84 5.74
CA SER A 119 9.70 -10.93 4.78
C SER A 119 9.69 -12.27 5.50
N GLY A 120 9.30 -13.32 4.80
CA GLY A 120 9.20 -14.66 5.37
C GLY A 120 9.01 -15.70 4.28
N HIS A 121 9.43 -16.94 4.56
CA HIS A 121 9.24 -18.05 3.64
C HIS A 121 9.00 -19.37 4.38
N GLU A 122 8.16 -20.22 3.80
CA GLU A 122 7.84 -21.56 4.31
C GLU A 122 7.50 -22.48 3.13
N ASP A 123 7.92 -23.75 3.19
CA ASP A 123 7.67 -24.75 2.13
C ASP A 123 7.99 -24.26 0.70
N SER A 124 9.07 -23.49 0.54
CA SER A 124 9.46 -22.86 -0.73
C SER A 124 8.40 -21.94 -1.34
N VAL A 125 7.56 -21.33 -0.51
CA VAL A 125 6.73 -20.17 -0.82
C VAL A 125 7.25 -19.03 0.05
N GLY A 126 7.29 -17.81 -0.48
CA GLY A 126 7.78 -16.68 0.29
C GLY A 126 7.09 -15.38 -0.04
N CYS A 127 7.30 -14.40 0.82
CA CYS A 127 6.65 -13.11 0.76
C CYS A 127 7.56 -11.97 1.20
N TRP A 128 7.22 -10.78 0.72
CA TRP A 128 7.82 -9.50 1.10
C TRP A 128 6.70 -8.49 1.27
N VAL A 129 6.83 -7.63 2.26
CA VAL A 129 5.79 -6.69 2.65
C VAL A 129 6.38 -5.30 2.72
N SER A 130 5.76 -4.39 1.98
CA SER A 130 6.06 -2.97 1.95
C SER A 130 4.82 -2.16 2.36
N ILE A 131 4.98 -0.86 2.53
CA ILE A 131 3.87 0.06 2.79
C ILE A 131 3.16 0.41 1.49
N GLY A 132 1.83 0.51 1.53
CA GLY A 132 0.97 0.99 0.43
C GLY A 132 0.19 2.24 0.81
N GLY A 133 0.68 2.95 1.83
CA GLY A 133 0.10 4.13 2.45
C GLY A 133 0.32 5.40 1.65
N GLN A 134 0.02 6.52 2.28
CA GLN A 134 0.05 7.84 1.68
C GLN A 134 1.43 8.49 1.84
N ILE A 135 1.74 9.50 1.01
CA ILE A 135 3.04 10.20 1.05
C ILE A 135 3.24 10.98 2.36
N ASP A 136 2.15 11.43 2.97
CA ASP A 136 2.08 12.10 4.28
C ASP A 136 2.07 11.09 5.46
N CYS A 137 2.19 9.80 5.13
CA CYS A 137 2.21 8.69 6.05
C CYS A 137 0.95 8.58 6.93
N ASN A 138 -0.14 9.24 6.54
CA ASN A 138 -1.42 9.08 7.20
C ASN A 138 -2.03 7.72 6.85
N LEU A 139 -2.65 7.09 7.84
CA LEU A 139 -3.49 5.93 7.59
C LEU A 139 -4.68 6.32 6.71
N ASP A 140 -5.11 5.37 5.89
CA ASP A 140 -6.28 5.56 5.05
C ASP A 140 -7.56 5.61 5.90
N SER A 141 -8.55 6.34 5.38
CA SER A 141 -9.92 6.31 5.91
C SER A 141 -10.74 5.26 5.17
N LEU A 142 -11.72 4.66 5.85
CA LEU A 142 -12.66 3.73 5.23
C LEU A 142 -13.57 4.46 4.22
N ALA A 143 -13.77 5.77 4.36
CA ALA A 143 -14.53 6.56 3.39
C ALA A 143 -13.81 6.61 2.02
N GLY A 144 -12.48 6.58 2.01
CA GLY A 144 -11.69 6.49 0.78
C GLY A 144 -11.88 5.15 0.06
N ALA A 145 -11.72 5.15 -1.27
CA ALA A 145 -11.63 3.89 -2.02
C ALA A 145 -10.21 3.32 -1.90
N ILE A 146 -10.08 2.00 -2.06
CA ILE A 146 -8.77 1.34 -2.20
C ILE A 146 -8.19 1.53 -3.61
N THR A 147 -9.06 1.83 -4.58
CA THR A 147 -8.75 2.04 -5.98
C THR A 147 -8.28 3.47 -6.25
N ASP A 148 -7.79 3.68 -7.47
CA ASP A 148 -7.39 5.00 -7.96
C ASP A 148 -8.51 6.04 -7.76
N PRO A 149 -8.22 7.20 -7.14
CA PRO A 149 -9.16 8.32 -7.04
C PRO A 149 -9.78 8.76 -8.38
N ALA A 150 -9.10 8.54 -9.49
CA ALA A 150 -9.60 8.83 -10.84
C ALA A 150 -10.65 7.80 -11.33
N SER A 151 -10.81 6.68 -10.63
CA SER A 151 -11.77 5.63 -11.02
C SER A 151 -13.22 6.08 -10.86
N SER A 152 -14.10 5.58 -11.75
CA SER A 152 -15.54 5.79 -11.62
C SER A 152 -16.09 5.22 -10.32
N GLU A 153 -15.54 4.10 -9.84
CA GLU A 153 -15.92 3.48 -8.56
C GLU A 153 -15.73 4.42 -7.37
N PHE A 154 -14.64 5.20 -7.35
CA PHE A 154 -14.41 6.20 -6.33
C PHE A 154 -15.49 7.29 -6.38
N ARG A 155 -15.82 7.80 -7.57
CA ARG A 155 -16.84 8.83 -7.76
C ARG A 155 -18.23 8.34 -7.35
N ASP A 156 -18.60 7.14 -7.80
CA ASP A 156 -19.88 6.50 -7.46
C ASP A 156 -20.00 6.30 -5.95
N ARG A 157 -18.90 5.91 -5.29
CA ARG A 157 -18.86 5.76 -3.83
C ARG A 157 -19.04 7.10 -3.13
N GLN A 158 -18.33 8.15 -3.56
CA GLN A 158 -18.49 9.50 -2.99
C GLN A 158 -19.92 10.01 -3.15
N GLU A 159 -20.53 9.76 -4.31
CA GLU A 159 -21.94 10.08 -4.55
C GLU A 159 -22.84 9.30 -3.60
N ARG A 160 -22.67 7.98 -3.44
CA ARG A 160 -23.43 7.16 -2.49
C ARG A 160 -23.31 7.65 -1.04
N ILE A 161 -22.11 8.09 -0.63
CA ILE A 161 -21.87 8.66 0.69
C ILE A 161 -22.61 10.00 0.85
N ALA A 162 -22.62 10.84 -0.19
CA ALA A 162 -23.20 12.17 -0.17
C ALA A 162 -24.73 12.19 -0.31
N THR A 163 -25.31 11.33 -1.16
CA THR A 163 -26.73 11.40 -1.58
C THR A 163 -27.58 10.25 -1.05
N GLY A 164 -26.98 9.22 -0.44
CA GLY A 164 -27.70 8.03 0.00
C GLY A 164 -28.75 8.29 1.09
N PRO A 165 -29.97 7.74 0.99
CA PRO A 165 -31.02 7.92 2.00
C PRO A 165 -30.61 7.30 3.35
N ASN A 166 -30.63 8.10 4.42
CA ASN A 166 -30.41 7.73 5.84
C ASN A 166 -29.13 6.98 6.24
N HIS A 167 -28.16 6.69 5.35
CA HIS A 167 -27.10 5.71 5.71
C HIS A 167 -25.67 6.08 5.31
N GLY A 168 -25.39 7.25 4.73
CA GLY A 168 -24.00 7.73 4.65
C GLY A 168 -23.45 8.03 6.04
N ARG A 169 -24.16 8.87 6.80
CA ARG A 169 -23.74 9.34 8.14
C ARG A 169 -23.75 8.25 9.20
N ASP A 170 -24.80 7.43 9.25
CA ASP A 170 -24.89 6.33 10.20
C ASP A 170 -23.78 5.31 9.96
N MET A 171 -23.46 5.03 8.70
CA MET A 171 -22.34 4.14 8.36
C MET A 171 -20.99 4.77 8.72
N ILE A 172 -20.80 6.06 8.44
CA ILE A 172 -19.60 6.80 8.85
C ILE A 172 -19.43 6.73 10.37
N ARG A 173 -20.48 7.00 11.14
CA ARG A 173 -20.43 6.98 12.61
C ARG A 173 -20.21 5.57 13.15
N ARG A 174 -21.02 4.60 12.71
CA ARG A 174 -20.99 3.20 13.18
C ARG A 174 -19.67 2.52 12.88
N HIS A 175 -19.08 2.79 11.71
CA HIS A 175 -17.83 2.16 11.27
C HIS A 175 -16.61 3.08 11.41
N LYS A 176 -16.76 4.22 12.10
CA LYS A 176 -15.73 5.27 12.23
C LYS A 176 -15.06 5.56 10.88
N ALA A 177 -15.85 5.67 9.81
CA ALA A 177 -15.31 5.56 8.46
C ALA A 177 -14.44 6.74 8.04
N ALA A 178 -14.60 7.90 8.68
CA ALA A 178 -13.76 9.07 8.48
C ALA A 178 -12.43 8.99 9.25
N ALA A 179 -12.29 8.08 10.22
CA ALA A 179 -11.07 7.93 10.99
C ALA A 179 -9.95 7.35 10.11
N ARG A 180 -8.77 7.97 10.17
CA ARG A 180 -7.51 7.47 9.59
C ARG A 180 -7.07 6.24 10.39
N SER A 181 -7.55 5.08 9.97
CA SER A 181 -7.50 3.84 10.77
C SER A 181 -7.00 2.63 9.97
N LEU A 182 -6.89 2.76 8.65
CA LEU A 182 -6.54 1.67 7.76
C LEU A 182 -5.06 1.75 7.36
N LEU A 183 -4.28 0.76 7.80
CA LEU A 183 -2.92 0.54 7.32
C LEU A 183 -2.97 -0.18 5.98
N SER A 184 -2.47 0.46 4.94
CA SER A 184 -2.30 -0.12 3.62
C SER A 184 -0.94 -0.81 3.49
N LEU A 185 -0.93 -2.10 3.18
CA LEU A 185 0.29 -2.87 2.90
C LEU A 185 0.31 -3.35 1.45
N ARG A 186 1.50 -3.39 0.86
CA ARG A 186 1.79 -4.06 -0.41
C ARG A 186 2.47 -5.38 -0.11
N VAL A 187 1.82 -6.49 -0.44
CA VAL A 187 2.30 -7.84 -0.13
C VAL A 187 2.63 -8.56 -1.42
N LEU A 188 3.89 -8.88 -1.65
CA LEU A 188 4.32 -9.75 -2.75
C LEU A 188 4.37 -11.19 -2.24
N VAL A 189 3.73 -12.13 -2.94
CA VAL A 189 3.81 -13.57 -2.64
C VAL A 189 4.32 -14.32 -3.87
N GLN A 190 5.27 -15.23 -3.68
CA GLN A 190 5.88 -16.01 -4.75
C GLN A 190 5.95 -17.50 -4.42
N ASN A 191 5.56 -18.33 -5.39
CA ASN A 191 5.77 -19.78 -5.33
C ASN A 191 7.15 -20.13 -5.91
N ARG A 192 8.07 -20.68 -5.10
CA ARG A 192 9.36 -21.24 -5.57
C ARG A 192 9.45 -22.74 -5.30
N ARG A 193 8.34 -23.47 -5.19
CA ARG A 193 8.37 -24.91 -4.89
C ARG A 193 9.11 -25.71 -5.95
N LYS A 194 9.87 -26.72 -5.50
CA LYS A 194 10.69 -27.57 -6.39
C LYS A 194 9.90 -28.72 -7.03
N ASP A 195 8.84 -29.15 -6.38
CA ASP A 195 7.90 -30.16 -6.87
C ASP A 195 7.01 -29.65 -8.01
N LYS A 196 7.03 -28.33 -8.26
CA LYS A 196 6.23 -27.62 -9.27
C LYS A 196 4.73 -27.61 -9.00
N GLU A 197 4.32 -28.02 -7.80
CA GLU A 197 2.92 -27.94 -7.38
C GLU A 197 2.50 -26.46 -7.31
N PRO A 198 1.37 -26.09 -7.93
CA PRO A 198 0.84 -24.75 -7.79
C PRO A 198 0.28 -24.54 -6.38
N ILE A 199 0.13 -23.27 -6.01
CA ILE A 199 -0.51 -22.88 -4.75
C ILE A 199 -1.69 -21.93 -5.03
N LEU A 200 -2.67 -21.89 -4.13
CA LEU A 200 -3.65 -20.81 -4.04
C LEU A 200 -3.28 -19.91 -2.86
N VAL A 201 -3.11 -18.62 -3.10
CA VAL A 201 -2.95 -17.58 -2.06
C VAL A 201 -4.31 -16.96 -1.77
N PHE A 202 -4.66 -16.76 -0.50
CA PHE A 202 -5.96 -16.24 -0.08
C PHE A 202 -5.82 -14.85 0.54
N GLY A 203 -5.84 -13.80 -0.29
CA GLY A 203 -5.59 -12.44 0.14
C GLY A 203 -6.56 -11.94 1.22
N SER A 204 -7.86 -12.24 1.11
CA SER A 204 -8.88 -11.78 2.07
C SER A 204 -8.73 -12.38 3.48
N ARG A 205 -7.94 -13.45 3.59
CA ARG A 205 -7.69 -14.20 4.82
C ARG A 205 -6.37 -13.81 5.50
N MET A 206 -5.61 -12.88 4.91
CA MET A 206 -4.41 -12.35 5.56
C MET A 206 -4.75 -11.72 6.91
N GLN A 207 -3.86 -11.84 7.88
CA GLN A 207 -3.99 -11.25 9.21
C GLN A 207 -2.69 -10.57 9.62
N VAL A 208 -2.78 -9.45 10.33
CA VAL A 208 -1.67 -8.86 11.07
C VAL A 208 -1.82 -9.17 12.55
N VAL A 209 -0.71 -9.40 13.24
CA VAL A 209 -0.67 -9.77 14.65
C VAL A 209 0.05 -8.68 15.42
N SER A 210 -0.56 -8.22 16.51
CA SER A 210 0.01 -7.21 17.40
C SER A 210 1.17 -7.74 18.24
N TYR A 211 2.08 -6.85 18.63
CA TYR A 211 2.86 -7.07 19.85
C TYR A 211 1.91 -7.09 21.04
N GLY A 212 2.21 -7.94 22.03
CA GLY A 212 1.27 -8.15 23.11
C GLY A 212 1.00 -6.92 23.98
N GLN A 213 2.00 -6.03 24.14
CA GLN A 213 1.83 -4.74 24.84
C GLN A 213 0.98 -3.72 24.06
N MET A 214 0.81 -3.92 22.75
CA MET A 214 0.08 -3.01 21.85
C MET A 214 -1.35 -3.48 21.55
N THR A 215 -1.74 -4.66 22.07
CA THR A 215 -3.08 -5.26 21.86
C THR A 215 -4.21 -4.30 22.26
N GLY A 216 -4.08 -3.62 23.39
CA GLY A 216 -5.09 -2.65 23.84
C GLY A 216 -5.21 -1.42 22.92
N ALA A 217 -4.12 -1.01 22.27
CA ALA A 217 -4.13 0.11 21.34
C ALA A 217 -4.81 -0.27 20.01
N MET A 218 -4.41 -1.40 19.43
CA MET A 218 -5.04 -1.92 18.20
C MET A 218 -6.52 -2.23 18.40
N ALA A 219 -6.92 -2.75 19.57
CA ALA A 219 -8.31 -3.07 19.87
C ALA A 219 -9.25 -1.85 19.82
N ARG A 220 -8.76 -0.62 20.05
CA ARG A 220 -9.57 0.61 19.94
C ARG A 220 -9.93 0.96 18.49
N GLY A 221 -9.09 0.54 17.56
CA GLY A 221 -9.26 0.76 16.13
C GLY A 221 -10.30 -0.18 15.52
N VAL A 222 -10.36 -1.42 15.99
CA VAL A 222 -11.19 -2.48 15.41
C VAL A 222 -12.69 -2.19 15.46
N SER A 223 -13.38 -2.50 14.35
CA SER A 223 -14.83 -2.39 14.20
C SER A 223 -15.53 -3.73 14.40
N LEU A 224 -16.83 -3.72 14.71
CA LEU A 224 -17.64 -4.92 14.95
C LEU A 224 -17.61 -5.95 13.80
N ASN A 225 -17.35 -5.49 12.57
CA ASN A 225 -17.35 -6.33 11.36
C ASN A 225 -15.95 -6.81 10.95
N ASP A 226 -14.90 -6.38 11.63
CA ASP A 226 -13.55 -6.80 11.29
C ASP A 226 -13.29 -8.21 11.82
N ASN A 227 -12.62 -9.03 11.01
CA ASN A 227 -12.23 -10.38 11.41
C ASN A 227 -11.07 -10.30 12.40
N SER A 228 -11.36 -10.09 13.67
CA SER A 228 -10.34 -9.99 14.72
C SER A 228 -10.55 -11.03 15.82
N THR A 229 -9.44 -11.52 16.35
CA THR A 229 -9.40 -12.46 17.47
C THR A 229 -8.29 -12.06 18.41
N THR A 230 -8.50 -12.30 19.71
CA THR A 230 -7.45 -12.15 20.73
C THR A 230 -7.06 -13.55 21.21
N PHE A 231 -5.78 -13.76 21.43
CA PHE A 231 -5.25 -15.06 21.84
C PHE A 231 -4.04 -14.87 22.75
N VAL A 232 -3.70 -15.89 23.51
CA VAL A 232 -2.53 -15.87 24.40
C VAL A 232 -1.42 -16.70 23.77
N HIS A 233 -0.27 -16.08 23.57
CA HIS A 233 0.96 -16.72 23.11
C HIS A 233 2.08 -16.32 24.07
N ASP A 234 2.87 -17.29 24.56
CA ASP A 234 3.94 -17.05 25.53
C ASP A 234 3.53 -16.16 26.73
N ARG A 235 2.35 -16.44 27.30
CA ARG A 235 1.73 -15.71 28.43
C ARG A 235 1.41 -14.24 28.15
N THR A 236 1.52 -13.80 26.91
CA THR A 236 1.20 -12.44 26.50
C THR A 236 -0.06 -12.47 25.62
N MET A 237 -0.94 -11.49 25.80
CA MET A 237 -2.16 -11.38 25.01
C MET A 237 -1.84 -10.68 23.69
N HIS A 238 -2.08 -11.35 22.56
CA HIS A 238 -1.95 -10.82 21.21
C HIS A 238 -3.32 -10.60 20.58
N MET A 239 -3.37 -9.77 19.55
CA MET A 239 -4.53 -9.55 18.71
C MET A 239 -4.18 -9.83 17.25
N ALA A 240 -4.93 -10.71 16.61
CA ALA A 240 -4.92 -10.87 15.17
C ALA A 240 -6.04 -10.02 14.56
N VAL A 241 -5.72 -9.24 13.53
CA VAL A 241 -6.68 -8.43 12.77
C VAL A 241 -6.59 -8.83 11.31
N GLY A 242 -7.68 -9.32 10.76
CA GLY A 242 -7.82 -9.66 9.34
C GLY A 242 -7.96 -8.43 8.44
N VAL A 243 -7.98 -8.66 7.14
CA VAL A 243 -8.27 -7.61 6.14
C VAL A 243 -9.58 -6.92 6.49
N ALA A 244 -9.56 -5.58 6.53
CA ALA A 244 -10.72 -4.76 6.87
C ALA A 244 -11.86 -5.03 5.88
N LYS A 245 -13.09 -5.09 6.38
CA LYS A 245 -14.27 -5.27 5.53
C LYS A 245 -14.87 -3.93 5.16
N ASP A 246 -15.11 -3.70 3.88
CA ASP A 246 -15.81 -2.51 3.44
C ASP A 246 -17.31 -2.65 3.75
N PRO A 247 -17.90 -1.75 4.56
CA PRO A 247 -19.27 -1.91 4.98
C PRO A 247 -20.26 -1.44 3.89
N TRP A 248 -19.82 -0.67 2.89
CA TRP A 248 -20.65 -0.30 1.72
C TRP A 248 -20.71 -1.43 0.71
N ASP A 249 -19.54 -1.95 0.34
CA ASP A 249 -19.43 -2.91 -0.76
C ASP A 249 -19.52 -4.37 -0.25
N LYS A 250 -19.44 -4.57 1.07
CA LYS A 250 -19.47 -5.87 1.78
C LYS A 250 -18.35 -6.83 1.35
N VAL A 251 -17.28 -6.30 0.76
CA VAL A 251 -16.09 -7.04 0.33
C VAL A 251 -14.88 -6.71 1.20
N PRO A 252 -13.89 -7.60 1.27
CA PRO A 252 -12.59 -7.28 1.88
C PRO A 252 -11.92 -6.10 1.17
N ARG A 253 -11.24 -5.23 1.93
CA ARG A 253 -10.46 -4.11 1.40
C ARG A 253 -9.11 -4.59 0.90
N LEU A 254 -9.18 -5.20 -0.26
CA LEU A 254 -8.10 -5.91 -0.92
C LEU A 254 -8.18 -5.69 -2.43
N GLN A 255 -7.01 -5.61 -3.06
CA GLN A 255 -6.87 -5.64 -4.50
C GLN A 255 -5.66 -6.49 -4.91
N VAL A 256 -5.84 -7.38 -5.88
CA VAL A 256 -4.70 -7.98 -6.60
C VAL A 256 -4.25 -6.95 -7.62
N THR A 257 -3.08 -6.35 -7.43
CA THR A 257 -2.60 -5.24 -8.27
C THR A 257 -1.76 -5.73 -9.43
N TYR A 258 -0.94 -6.77 -9.22
CA TYR A 258 -0.09 -7.34 -10.26
C TYR A 258 0.00 -8.85 -10.17
N VAL A 259 0.13 -9.50 -11.33
CA VAL A 259 0.51 -10.91 -11.45
C VAL A 259 1.67 -11.01 -12.44
N ASN A 260 2.79 -11.59 -12.00
CA ASN A 260 4.00 -11.73 -12.82
C ASN A 260 4.50 -10.42 -13.45
N GLY A 261 4.28 -9.30 -12.76
CA GLY A 261 4.66 -7.95 -13.23
C GLY A 261 3.68 -7.32 -14.20
N GLN A 262 2.60 -8.02 -14.58
CA GLN A 262 1.50 -7.44 -15.37
C GLN A 262 0.46 -6.87 -14.43
N GLU A 263 0.03 -5.64 -14.70
CA GLU A 263 -1.03 -4.98 -13.95
C GLU A 263 -2.36 -5.71 -14.14
N VAL A 264 -3.09 -5.89 -13.05
CA VAL A 264 -4.43 -6.45 -13.09
C VAL A 264 -5.40 -5.30 -13.31
N PRO A 265 -6.09 -5.26 -14.46
CA PRO A 265 -7.03 -4.18 -14.74
C PRO A 265 -8.21 -4.24 -13.77
N SER A 266 -8.66 -3.07 -13.31
CA SER A 266 -9.86 -2.97 -12.44
C SER A 266 -11.14 -3.45 -13.14
N ASN A 267 -11.17 -3.46 -14.48
CA ASN A 267 -12.30 -3.95 -15.25
C ASN A 267 -12.30 -5.48 -15.32
N LYS A 268 -13.46 -6.10 -15.03
CA LYS A 268 -13.69 -7.55 -15.06
C LYS A 268 -13.42 -8.21 -16.42
N ALA A 269 -13.43 -7.45 -17.52
CA ALA A 269 -13.31 -8.00 -18.87
C ALA A 269 -11.98 -8.70 -19.19
N SER A 270 -10.89 -8.41 -18.45
CA SER A 270 -9.53 -8.88 -18.77
C SER A 270 -8.75 -9.37 -17.56
N ILE A 271 -9.44 -9.95 -16.57
CA ILE A 271 -8.80 -10.53 -15.38
C ILE A 271 -7.93 -11.74 -15.78
N PRO A 272 -6.65 -11.81 -15.35
CA PRO A 272 -5.79 -12.97 -15.60
C PRO A 272 -6.41 -14.28 -15.08
N THR A 273 -6.27 -15.37 -15.84
CA THR A 273 -6.85 -16.69 -15.50
C THR A 273 -6.25 -17.32 -14.23
N SER A 274 -5.13 -16.79 -13.75
CA SER A 274 -4.55 -17.14 -12.45
C SER A 274 -5.40 -16.64 -11.28
N ILE A 275 -6.15 -15.55 -11.44
CA ILE A 275 -7.04 -15.02 -10.42
C ILE A 275 -8.33 -15.85 -10.43
N LYS A 276 -8.56 -16.59 -9.34
CA LYS A 276 -9.68 -17.53 -9.20
C LYS A 276 -10.90 -16.87 -8.58
N ASP A 277 -10.68 -15.87 -7.74
CA ASP A 277 -11.72 -15.04 -7.14
C ASP A 277 -11.11 -13.66 -6.87
N ALA A 278 -11.47 -12.65 -7.68
CA ALA A 278 -10.88 -11.32 -7.54
C ALA A 278 -11.36 -10.58 -6.27
N PRO A 279 -12.67 -10.56 -5.91
CA PRO A 279 -13.14 -9.99 -4.66
C PRO A 279 -12.50 -10.57 -3.39
N GLU A 280 -12.23 -11.87 -3.36
CA GLU A 280 -11.54 -12.53 -2.23
C GLU A 280 -10.00 -12.52 -2.38
N GLY A 281 -9.49 -11.99 -3.50
CA GLY A 281 -8.08 -12.00 -3.89
C GLY A 281 -7.45 -13.39 -3.82
N ILE A 282 -8.12 -14.38 -4.40
CA ILE A 282 -7.62 -15.75 -4.51
C ILE A 282 -6.85 -15.89 -5.82
N VAL A 283 -5.54 -16.16 -5.71
CA VAL A 283 -4.64 -16.23 -6.88
C VAL A 283 -3.90 -17.55 -6.91
N ALA A 284 -3.97 -18.23 -8.05
CA ALA A 284 -3.18 -19.42 -8.34
C ALA A 284 -1.78 -19.03 -8.85
N LEU A 285 -0.75 -19.56 -8.20
CA LEU A 285 0.65 -19.32 -8.57
C LEU A 285 1.36 -20.64 -8.88
N LYS A 286 1.82 -20.79 -10.12
CA LYS A 286 2.73 -21.88 -10.52
C LYS A 286 4.15 -21.58 -10.04
N MET A 287 5.05 -22.57 -10.18
CA MET A 287 6.46 -22.38 -9.85
C MET A 287 7.06 -21.16 -10.59
N GLY A 288 7.62 -20.26 -9.81
CA GLY A 288 8.26 -19.03 -10.26
C GLY A 288 7.33 -17.84 -10.42
N GLU A 289 6.02 -18.07 -10.39
CA GLU A 289 5.03 -17.00 -10.49
C GLU A 289 4.85 -16.27 -9.15
N TYR A 290 4.46 -15.01 -9.25
CA TYR A 290 4.20 -14.15 -8.09
C TYR A 290 3.00 -13.23 -8.33
N ALA A 291 2.40 -12.79 -7.24
CA ALA A 291 1.35 -11.76 -7.24
C ALA A 291 1.65 -10.69 -6.20
N ILE A 292 1.16 -9.48 -6.45
CA ILE A 292 1.23 -8.35 -5.52
C ILE A 292 -0.19 -7.97 -5.13
N PHE A 293 -0.42 -7.93 -3.82
CA PHE A 293 -1.68 -7.56 -3.20
C PHE A 293 -1.52 -6.17 -2.57
N ARG A 294 -2.55 -5.33 -2.70
CA ARG A 294 -2.75 -4.16 -1.82
C ARG A 294 -3.84 -4.54 -0.83
N VAL A 295 -3.50 -4.59 0.45
CA VAL A 295 -4.41 -5.02 1.53
C VAL A 295 -4.49 -3.94 2.60
N GLN A 296 -5.68 -3.72 3.14
CA GLN A 296 -5.91 -2.74 4.21
C GLN A 296 -6.33 -3.44 5.50
N PHE A 297 -5.68 -3.09 6.61
CA PHE A 297 -5.96 -3.60 7.95
C PHE A 297 -6.41 -2.46 8.86
N ARG A 298 -7.48 -2.66 9.64
CA ARG A 298 -7.92 -1.65 10.60
C ARG A 298 -7.15 -1.77 11.90
N VAL A 299 -6.03 -1.05 11.97
CA VAL A 299 -5.10 -1.07 13.11
C VAL A 299 -5.10 0.24 13.88
N GLY A 300 -5.49 1.34 13.23
CA GLY A 300 -5.54 2.67 13.83
C GLY A 300 -6.90 3.00 14.43
N ASP A 301 -6.92 3.94 15.37
CA ASP A 301 -8.15 4.52 15.92
C ASP A 301 -8.41 5.96 15.44
N GLY A 302 -7.49 6.51 14.62
CA GLY A 302 -7.55 7.88 14.12
C GLY A 302 -7.14 8.94 15.14
N ASP A 303 -6.67 8.52 16.32
CA ASP A 303 -6.24 9.39 17.41
C ASP A 303 -4.83 8.99 17.86
N THR A 304 -4.70 7.87 18.56
CA THR A 304 -3.42 7.36 19.08
C THR A 304 -2.59 6.62 18.04
N ILE A 305 -3.26 6.03 17.06
CA ILE A 305 -2.64 5.37 15.91
C ILE A 305 -3.34 5.94 14.69
N SER A 306 -2.72 6.94 14.07
CA SER A 306 -3.25 7.64 12.90
C SER A 306 -2.28 7.62 11.72
N LYS A 307 -1.11 7.04 11.93
CA LYS A 307 0.03 7.10 11.03
C LYS A 307 0.64 5.72 10.72
N ASP A 308 1.31 5.61 9.57
CA ASP A 308 1.87 4.33 9.08
C ASP A 308 2.90 3.74 10.03
N TRP A 309 3.83 4.53 10.56
CA TRP A 309 4.89 4.04 11.46
C TRP A 309 4.37 3.72 12.86
N GLU A 310 3.36 4.45 13.35
CA GLU A 310 2.66 4.14 14.60
C GLU A 310 1.95 2.78 14.49
N ALA A 311 1.26 2.58 13.37
CA ALA A 311 0.60 1.32 13.06
C ALA A 311 1.61 0.17 12.94
N LEU A 312 2.67 0.32 12.16
CA LEU A 312 3.72 -0.70 11.98
C LEU A 312 4.45 -1.01 13.29
N ALA A 313 4.65 -0.03 14.17
CA ALA A 313 5.24 -0.24 15.51
C ALA A 313 4.35 -1.11 16.41
N CYS A 314 3.05 -1.21 16.12
CA CYS A 314 2.13 -2.11 16.83
C CYS A 314 2.22 -3.56 16.35
N LEU A 315 2.76 -3.81 15.16
CA LEU A 315 2.68 -5.12 14.50
C LEU A 315 3.94 -5.96 14.72
N GLU A 316 3.74 -7.20 15.15
CA GLU A 316 4.81 -8.18 15.27
C GLU A 316 5.00 -8.98 13.98
N THR A 317 3.90 -9.47 13.39
CA THR A 317 3.92 -10.41 12.26
C THR A 317 2.72 -10.21 11.36
N ILE A 318 2.88 -10.49 10.07
CA ILE A 318 1.77 -10.72 9.13
C ILE A 318 1.73 -12.20 8.74
N VAL A 319 0.51 -12.74 8.71
CA VAL A 319 0.18 -14.13 8.40
C VAL A 319 -0.52 -14.16 7.03
N ILE A 320 0.04 -14.90 6.09
CA ILE A 320 -0.46 -15.01 4.71
C ILE A 320 -0.86 -16.45 4.41
N PRO A 321 -2.15 -16.78 4.43
CA PRO A 321 -2.60 -18.15 4.20
C PRO A 321 -2.52 -18.54 2.73
N TYR A 322 -2.10 -19.77 2.49
CA TYR A 322 -2.09 -20.39 1.17
C TYR A 322 -2.41 -21.89 1.28
N ALA A 323 -2.73 -22.52 0.16
CA ALA A 323 -2.90 -23.98 0.09
C ALA A 323 -2.14 -24.53 -1.11
N ILE A 324 -1.58 -25.74 -0.96
CA ILE A 324 -1.11 -26.52 -2.11
C ILE A 324 -2.34 -26.88 -2.94
N TRP A 325 -2.28 -26.64 -4.25
CA TRP A 325 -3.43 -26.76 -5.14
C TRP A 325 -3.20 -27.84 -6.18
N ASP A 326 -4.16 -28.74 -6.31
CA ASP A 326 -4.17 -29.81 -7.32
C ASP A 326 -4.65 -29.34 -8.71
N GLY A 327 -4.99 -28.05 -8.85
CA GLY A 327 -5.54 -27.48 -10.08
C GLY A 327 -7.05 -27.66 -10.27
N THR A 328 -7.73 -28.39 -9.39
CA THR A 328 -9.16 -28.78 -9.55
C THR A 328 -10.02 -28.49 -8.32
N SER A 329 -9.45 -28.61 -7.12
CA SER A 329 -10.10 -28.31 -5.84
C SER A 329 -10.62 -26.88 -5.83
N SER A 330 -11.88 -26.72 -5.42
CA SER A 330 -12.50 -25.39 -5.36
C SER A 330 -11.87 -24.55 -4.25
N PRO A 331 -11.68 -23.22 -4.45
CA PRO A 331 -11.13 -22.36 -3.42
C PRO A 331 -11.90 -22.41 -2.09
N ALA A 332 -13.23 -22.52 -2.14
CA ALA A 332 -14.08 -22.60 -0.94
C ALA A 332 -13.77 -23.83 -0.08
N THR A 333 -13.48 -24.98 -0.71
CA THR A 333 -13.11 -26.21 0.02
C THR A 333 -11.79 -26.03 0.75
N LEU A 334 -10.78 -25.50 0.06
CA LEU A 334 -9.46 -25.28 0.63
C LEU A 334 -9.46 -24.20 1.71
N ALA A 335 -10.29 -23.18 1.58
CA ALA A 335 -10.42 -22.08 2.53
C ALA A 335 -10.75 -22.55 3.96
N SER A 336 -11.52 -23.64 4.10
CA SER A 336 -11.88 -24.22 5.40
C SER A 336 -10.70 -24.86 6.14
N SER A 337 -9.62 -25.20 5.43
CA SER A 337 -8.41 -25.82 5.98
C SER A 337 -7.30 -24.83 6.33
N LEU A 338 -7.47 -23.55 5.98
CA LEU A 338 -6.44 -22.55 6.13
C LEU A 338 -6.23 -22.22 7.62
N PRO A 339 -4.97 -22.19 8.10
CA PRO A 339 -4.68 -21.77 9.45
C PRO A 339 -4.98 -20.27 9.62
N GLN A 340 -5.51 -19.93 10.79
CA GLN A 340 -5.56 -18.58 11.33
C GLN A 340 -4.36 -18.34 12.26
N ALA A 341 -4.06 -17.09 12.58
CA ALA A 341 -2.92 -16.70 13.40
C ALA A 341 -2.90 -17.34 14.81
N ASP A 342 -4.07 -17.65 15.37
CA ASP A 342 -4.25 -18.26 16.70
C ASP A 342 -4.38 -19.79 16.67
N THR A 343 -4.48 -20.38 15.48
CA THR A 343 -4.65 -21.83 15.33
C THR A 343 -3.32 -22.54 15.14
N GLN A 344 -3.19 -23.71 15.76
CA GLN A 344 -2.08 -24.60 15.45
C GLN A 344 -2.16 -25.09 13.99
N PRO A 345 -1.02 -25.36 13.35
CA PRO A 345 -1.00 -25.88 11.98
C PRO A 345 -1.81 -27.17 11.88
N SER A 346 -2.79 -27.18 10.99
CA SER A 346 -3.60 -28.36 10.71
C SER A 346 -2.84 -29.31 9.75
N SER A 347 -3.16 -30.60 9.79
CA SER A 347 -2.60 -31.58 8.85
C SER A 347 -3.16 -31.46 7.42
N GLY A 348 -3.98 -30.44 7.15
CA GLY A 348 -4.61 -30.21 5.86
C GLY A 348 -3.65 -29.67 4.78
N PRO A 349 -4.15 -29.36 3.58
CA PRO A 349 -3.36 -28.72 2.51
C PRO A 349 -3.07 -27.23 2.79
N GLY A 350 -3.79 -26.62 3.74
CA GLY A 350 -3.61 -25.25 4.18
C GLY A 350 -2.27 -25.04 4.91
N ARG A 351 -1.64 -23.91 4.63
CA ARG A 351 -0.39 -23.42 5.21
C ARG A 351 -0.51 -21.91 5.43
N ALA A 352 0.42 -21.34 6.17
CA ALA A 352 0.57 -19.89 6.27
C ALA A 352 2.03 -19.50 6.12
N LEU A 353 2.29 -18.34 5.53
CA LEU A 353 3.58 -17.67 5.68
C LEU A 353 3.51 -16.75 6.87
N HIS A 354 4.55 -16.75 7.69
CA HIS A 354 4.74 -15.80 8.77
C HIS A 354 5.90 -14.87 8.41
N ALA A 355 5.62 -13.56 8.30
CA ALA A 355 6.64 -12.55 8.06
C ALA A 355 6.65 -11.56 9.23
N ARG A 356 7.75 -11.58 10.00
CA ARG A 356 7.93 -10.66 11.14
C ARG A 356 8.30 -9.27 10.61
N PHE A 357 7.74 -8.23 11.23
CA PHE A 357 8.12 -6.86 10.92
C PHE A 357 9.48 -6.52 11.54
N ASP A 358 10.40 -6.02 10.72
CA ASP A 358 11.69 -5.50 11.15
C ASP A 358 11.52 -4.08 11.67
N GLN A 359 11.36 -3.97 12.98
CA GLN A 359 11.16 -2.69 13.66
C GLN A 359 12.37 -1.74 13.55
N ALA A 360 13.58 -2.26 13.30
CA ALA A 360 14.74 -1.40 13.07
C ALA A 360 14.66 -0.73 11.69
N VAL A 361 14.22 -1.48 10.67
CA VAL A 361 13.99 -0.93 9.32
C VAL A 361 12.84 0.09 9.34
N VAL A 362 11.73 -0.21 10.02
CA VAL A 362 10.61 0.74 10.18
C VAL A 362 11.10 2.04 10.82
N LYS A 363 11.78 1.97 11.97
CA LYS A 363 12.31 3.16 12.66
C LYS A 363 13.27 3.95 11.79
N THR A 364 14.16 3.28 11.08
CA THR A 364 15.15 3.94 10.21
C THR A 364 14.47 4.65 9.04
N HIS A 365 13.47 4.02 8.42
CA HIS A 365 12.73 4.60 7.30
C HIS A 365 11.95 5.85 7.70
N TYR A 366 11.33 5.87 8.88
CA TYR A 366 10.50 6.99 9.34
C TYR A 366 11.23 7.97 10.27
N ALA A 367 12.56 7.83 10.45
CA ALA A 367 13.33 8.67 11.35
C ALA A 367 13.21 10.16 10.99
N GLU A 368 13.30 10.52 9.72
CA GLU A 368 13.16 11.91 9.25
C GLU A 368 11.78 12.50 9.61
N TYR A 369 10.71 11.70 9.51
CA TYR A 369 9.37 12.15 9.90
C TYR A 369 9.30 12.42 11.40
N VAL A 370 9.80 11.48 12.21
CA VAL A 370 9.73 11.57 13.67
C VAL A 370 10.61 12.68 14.23
N GLU A 371 11.78 12.91 13.62
CA GLU A 371 12.78 13.88 14.11
C GLU A 371 12.57 15.28 13.54
N HIS A 372 12.18 15.39 12.27
CA HIS A 372 12.13 16.65 11.52
C HIS A 372 10.75 17.00 10.95
N GLY A 373 9.77 16.12 11.12
CA GLY A 373 8.40 16.32 10.66
C GLY A 373 8.13 15.89 9.22
N GLU A 374 6.87 16.08 8.82
CA GLU A 374 6.31 15.56 7.57
C GLU A 374 6.99 16.11 6.30
N GLU A 375 7.22 17.42 6.24
CA GLU A 375 7.82 18.04 5.06
C GLU A 375 9.25 17.53 4.81
N ALA A 376 10.04 17.38 5.87
CA ALA A 376 11.40 16.84 5.80
C ALA A 376 11.40 15.40 5.29
N TYR A 377 10.48 14.57 5.78
CA TYR A 377 10.28 13.22 5.29
C TYR A 377 9.90 13.20 3.80
N ILE A 378 8.91 13.98 3.38
CA ILE A 378 8.46 14.00 1.98
C ILE A 378 9.61 14.42 1.07
N ARG A 379 10.36 15.46 1.45
CA ARG A 379 11.52 15.93 0.70
C ARG A 379 12.61 14.86 0.59
N ALA A 380 12.93 14.17 1.69
CA ALA A 380 13.97 13.14 1.71
C ALA A 380 13.59 11.85 0.96
N HIS A 381 12.30 11.48 0.94
CA HIS A 381 11.81 10.23 0.33
C HIS A 381 11.28 10.40 -1.09
N PHE A 382 10.75 11.59 -1.41
CA PHE A 382 10.01 11.82 -2.65
C PHE A 382 10.49 13.05 -3.44
N GLY A 383 11.49 13.79 -2.92
CA GLY A 383 12.09 14.94 -3.58
C GLY A 383 11.38 16.27 -3.32
N ASP A 384 12.08 17.37 -3.62
CA ASP A 384 11.62 18.75 -3.38
C ASP A 384 10.29 19.05 -4.07
N ALA A 385 10.14 18.66 -5.34
CA ALA A 385 8.95 18.97 -6.12
C ALA A 385 7.65 18.43 -5.49
N ARG A 386 7.69 17.23 -4.90
CA ARG A 386 6.53 16.64 -4.23
C ARG A 386 6.28 17.28 -2.86
N ALA A 387 7.32 17.64 -2.13
CA ALA A 387 7.18 18.37 -0.87
C ALA A 387 6.52 19.73 -1.09
N ASP A 388 7.01 20.49 -2.07
CA ASP A 388 6.48 21.82 -2.41
C ASP A 388 5.03 21.73 -2.91
N MET A 389 4.71 20.74 -3.75
CA MET A 389 3.34 20.49 -4.21
C MET A 389 2.40 20.15 -3.05
N THR A 390 2.85 19.31 -2.11
CA THR A 390 2.04 18.91 -0.94
C THR A 390 1.77 20.13 -0.04
N SER A 391 2.81 20.90 0.29
CA SER A 391 2.68 22.14 1.06
C SER A 391 1.77 23.16 0.37
N GLY A 392 1.88 23.29 -0.96
CA GLY A 392 1.00 24.15 -1.76
C GLY A 392 -0.46 23.70 -1.73
N ALA A 393 -0.71 22.40 -1.86
CA ALA A 393 -2.05 21.82 -1.80
C ALA A 393 -2.70 21.97 -0.41
N GLU A 394 -1.94 21.84 0.67
CA GLU A 394 -2.43 22.08 2.03
C GLU A 394 -2.86 23.54 2.22
N LYS A 395 -2.01 24.50 1.83
CA LYS A 395 -2.34 25.94 1.88
C LYS A 395 -3.58 26.26 1.03
N MET A 396 -3.72 25.61 -0.12
CA MET A 396 -4.90 25.72 -0.97
C MET A 396 -6.16 25.25 -0.26
N MET A 397 -6.11 24.04 0.32
CA MET A 397 -7.24 23.46 1.04
C MET A 397 -7.62 24.30 2.26
N GLU A 398 -6.64 24.86 2.97
CA GLU A 398 -6.87 25.79 4.06
C GLU A 398 -7.59 27.04 3.57
N MET A 399 -7.07 27.71 2.53
CA MET A 399 -7.69 28.90 1.94
C MET A 399 -9.12 28.64 1.44
N MET A 400 -9.35 27.53 0.74
CA MET A 400 -10.69 27.14 0.29
C MET A 400 -11.61 26.84 1.48
N GLY A 401 -11.09 26.18 2.52
CA GLY A 401 -11.80 25.94 3.76
C GLY A 401 -12.24 27.25 4.42
N GLU A 402 -11.36 28.23 4.52
CA GLU A 402 -11.68 29.55 5.08
C GLU A 402 -12.71 30.31 4.25
N MET A 403 -12.60 30.26 2.91
CA MET A 403 -13.58 30.86 2.01
C MET A 403 -14.98 30.24 2.17
N LEU A 404 -15.06 28.91 2.21
CA LEU A 404 -16.31 28.18 2.43
C LEU A 404 -16.91 28.50 3.81
N LEU A 405 -16.08 28.55 4.85
CA LEU A 405 -16.51 28.93 6.20
C LEU A 405 -17.03 30.36 6.23
N GLY A 406 -16.37 31.30 5.54
CA GLY A 406 -16.83 32.67 5.38
C GLY A 406 -18.21 32.75 4.71
N SER A 407 -18.42 32.00 3.63
CA SER A 407 -19.74 31.93 2.95
C SER A 407 -20.82 31.32 3.85
N VAL A 408 -20.51 30.27 4.60
CA VAL A 408 -21.46 29.64 5.55
C VAL A 408 -21.81 30.58 6.70
N ALA A 409 -20.82 31.33 7.21
CA ALA A 409 -21.02 32.31 8.27
C ALA A 409 -21.88 33.49 7.79
N GLN A 410 -21.64 34.01 6.59
CA GLN A 410 -22.47 35.04 5.97
C GLN A 410 -23.93 34.60 5.78
N ALA A 411 -24.15 33.30 5.54
CA ALA A 411 -25.49 32.72 5.43
C ALA A 411 -26.15 32.39 6.80
N GLY A 412 -25.50 32.67 7.94
CA GLY A 412 -26.02 32.37 9.27
C GLY A 412 -26.08 30.87 9.60
N ASN A 413 -25.39 30.01 8.86
CA ASN A 413 -25.52 28.56 8.92
C ASN A 413 -24.40 27.84 9.70
N THR A 414 -23.55 28.57 10.44
CA THR A 414 -22.39 28.01 11.15
C THR A 414 -22.78 26.92 12.15
N GLY A 415 -23.88 27.09 12.89
CA GLY A 415 -24.34 26.09 13.85
C GLY A 415 -24.72 24.76 13.20
N VAL A 416 -25.34 24.81 12.01
CA VAL A 416 -25.69 23.62 11.23
C VAL A 416 -24.42 22.90 10.74
N LEU A 417 -23.40 23.64 10.32
CA LEU A 417 -22.13 23.07 9.89
C LEU A 417 -21.38 22.38 11.05
N VAL A 418 -21.28 23.05 12.21
CA VAL A 418 -20.65 22.48 13.41
C VAL A 418 -21.35 21.18 13.82
N GLN A 419 -22.69 21.16 13.83
CA GLN A 419 -23.44 19.95 14.15
C GLN A 419 -23.18 18.84 13.12
N ARG A 420 -23.13 19.17 11.83
CA ARG A 420 -22.81 18.19 10.77
C ARG A 420 -21.41 17.59 10.92
N LEU A 421 -20.41 18.41 11.25
CA LEU A 421 -19.04 17.93 11.46
C LEU A 421 -18.95 17.00 12.67
N ARG A 422 -19.60 17.34 13.78
CA ARG A 422 -19.75 16.43 14.94
C ARG A 422 -20.46 15.15 14.53
N ASP A 423 -21.51 15.26 13.73
CA ASP A 423 -22.26 14.09 13.28
C ASP A 423 -21.43 13.13 12.43
N MET A 424 -20.45 13.66 11.69
CA MET A 424 -19.46 12.93 10.90
C MET A 424 -18.27 12.42 11.73
N GLY A 425 -18.23 12.70 13.04
CA GLY A 425 -17.12 12.34 13.93
C GLY A 425 -15.92 13.26 13.83
N MET A 426 -16.04 14.41 13.17
CA MET A 426 -14.97 15.41 13.00
C MET A 426 -15.04 16.46 14.13
N ASN A 427 -15.00 15.99 15.39
CA ASN A 427 -15.24 16.84 16.56
C ASN A 427 -14.22 17.98 16.67
N ASP A 428 -12.93 17.71 16.44
CA ASP A 428 -11.86 18.71 16.58
C ASP A 428 -12.04 19.87 15.60
N ILE A 429 -12.45 19.57 14.36
CA ILE A 429 -12.73 20.57 13.34
C ILE A 429 -14.00 21.35 13.70
N ALA A 430 -15.04 20.65 14.17
CA ALA A 430 -16.26 21.29 14.64
C ALA A 430 -16.01 22.26 15.80
N GLU A 431 -15.13 21.90 16.74
CA GLU A 431 -14.74 22.74 17.88
C GLU A 431 -13.91 23.95 17.45
N LYS A 432 -12.93 23.77 16.55
CA LYS A 432 -12.18 24.88 15.96
C LYS A 432 -13.10 25.90 15.28
N ILE A 433 -14.09 25.43 14.52
CA ILE A 433 -15.06 26.30 13.84
C ILE A 433 -16.00 26.97 14.86
N ALA A 434 -16.50 26.22 15.85
CA ALA A 434 -17.35 26.77 16.90
C ALA A 434 -16.63 27.82 17.78
N ALA A 435 -15.32 27.70 17.94
CA ALA A 435 -14.50 28.68 18.63
C ALA A 435 -14.29 29.97 17.83
N ARG A 436 -14.16 29.89 16.50
CA ARG A 436 -14.02 31.06 15.60
C ARG A 436 -15.31 31.87 15.41
N GLY A 437 -16.47 31.24 15.61
CA GLY A 437 -17.78 31.90 15.45
C GLY A 437 -18.31 32.62 16.71
N ARG A 438 -17.54 32.63 17.79
CA ARG A 438 -17.79 33.43 19.01
C ARG A 438 -16.92 34.68 18.96
#